data_AF-A0A8S3WUJ5-F1
#
_entry.id   AF-A0A8S3WUJ5-F1
#
_cell.length_a   1.000
_cell.length_b   1.000
_cell.length_c   1.000
_cell.angle_alpha   90.00
_cell.angle_beta   90.00
_cell.angle_gamma   90.00
#
_symmetry.space_group_name_H-M   'P 1'
#
loop_
_entity.id
_entity.type
_entity.pdbx_description
1 polymer ?
#
loop_
_entity_poly.entity_id
_entity_poly.type
_entity_poly.pdbx_seq_one_letter_code
_entity_poly.pdbx_strand_id
1 'polypeptide(L)'
;MVFAGTNISLSQPDITQKLTERIDDLKQKIAAWEKRIRRFSERSRRFNQNRLFQSDQKRLYKSLEQSKVCGAGQGPDQADIIAFWRGLWSEPVNHSEGPWMEVVASQGASVTPMDPITITPQDVAAAVRRAPNWKSPGLDGLHHYCLKGFIVCHAVLARQFQEALDQKSLPSLFTTGITHLVPKDQDTTDPSKYRPITCLPTIYKTLTSI
;
A
#
# COMPACT_ATOMS: atom_id res chain seq x y z
N MET A 1 20.99 -43.75 45.10
CA MET A 1 21.25 -42.63 44.17
C MET A 1 20.24 -41.54 44.49
N VAL A 2 20.70 -40.32 44.80
CA VAL A 2 19.83 -39.17 45.11
C VAL A 2 19.75 -38.31 43.86
N PHE A 3 18.56 -37.85 43.49
CA PHE A 3 18.41 -36.92 42.37
C PHE A 3 19.02 -35.56 42.76
N ALA A 4 20.00 -35.08 41.99
CA ALA A 4 20.72 -33.85 42.32
C ALA A 4 19.77 -32.65 42.46
N GLY A 5 19.84 -31.96 43.61
CA GLY A 5 18.99 -30.79 43.90
C GLY A 5 17.59 -31.12 44.44
N THR A 6 17.29 -32.39 44.75
CA THR A 6 16.06 -32.79 45.47
C THR A 6 16.40 -33.70 46.64
N ASN A 7 15.64 -33.59 47.75
CA ASN A 7 15.79 -34.47 48.92
C ASN A 7 15.14 -35.87 48.70
N ILE A 8 15.12 -36.37 47.45
CA ILE A 8 14.44 -37.61 47.05
C ILE A 8 15.50 -38.69 46.81
N SER A 9 15.49 -39.76 47.63
CA SER A 9 16.39 -40.91 47.51
C SER A 9 15.65 -42.17 47.05
N LEU A 10 16.27 -42.95 46.15
CA LEU A 10 15.78 -44.26 45.65
C LEU A 10 15.50 -45.31 46.73
N SER A 11 16.01 -45.11 47.94
CA SER A 11 15.93 -46.05 49.06
C SER A 11 14.77 -45.77 50.03
N GLN A 12 13.93 -44.77 49.78
CA GLN A 12 12.80 -44.41 50.65
C GLN A 12 11.50 -45.15 50.24
N PRO A 13 10.69 -45.62 51.21
CA PRO A 13 9.46 -46.38 50.92
C PRO A 13 8.35 -45.54 50.28
N ASP A 14 8.41 -44.20 50.41
CA ASP A 14 7.42 -43.23 49.94
C ASP A 14 7.83 -42.52 48.63
N ILE A 15 8.79 -43.08 47.90
CA ILE A 15 9.40 -42.41 46.75
C ILE A 15 8.43 -42.11 45.61
N THR A 16 7.48 -43.01 45.35
CA THR A 16 6.48 -42.84 44.28
C THR A 16 5.61 -41.62 44.55
N GLN A 17 5.18 -41.45 45.81
CA GLN A 17 4.41 -40.29 46.26
C GLN A 17 5.21 -38.98 46.12
N LYS A 18 6.46 -38.97 46.59
CA LYS A 18 7.35 -37.80 46.45
C LYS A 18 7.63 -37.42 45.00
N LEU A 19 7.74 -38.40 44.10
CA LEU A 19 7.89 -38.16 42.67
C LEU A 19 6.61 -37.58 42.06
N THR A 20 5.43 -38.09 42.43
CA THR A 20 4.15 -37.54 41.95
C THR A 20 3.93 -36.11 42.42
N GLU A 21 4.20 -35.81 43.71
CA GLU A 21 4.12 -34.45 44.26
C GLU A 21 5.07 -33.50 43.51
N ARG A 22 6.30 -33.95 43.23
CA ARG A 22 7.26 -33.14 42.48
C ARG A 22 6.84 -32.89 41.03
N ILE A 23 6.26 -33.89 40.37
CA ILE A 23 5.71 -33.74 39.02
C ILE A 23 4.57 -32.73 39.04
N ASP A 24 3.68 -32.80 40.01
CA ASP A 24 2.55 -31.88 40.12
C ASP A 24 3.01 -30.44 40.47
N ASP A 25 4.01 -30.27 41.33
CA ASP A 25 4.68 -28.99 41.58
C ASP A 25 5.23 -28.36 40.29
N LEU A 26 5.90 -29.16 39.46
CA LEU A 26 6.47 -28.70 38.20
C LEU A 26 5.38 -28.33 37.19
N LYS A 27 4.31 -29.13 37.09
CA LYS A 27 3.13 -28.80 36.26
C LYS A 27 2.47 -27.50 36.72
N GLN A 28 2.30 -27.31 38.03
CA GLN A 28 1.75 -26.07 38.59
C GLN A 28 2.62 -24.86 38.27
N LYS A 29 3.95 -24.99 38.37
CA LYS A 29 4.89 -23.93 37.97
C LYS A 29 4.79 -23.60 36.49
N ILE A 30 4.79 -24.59 35.61
CA ILE A 30 4.64 -24.39 34.16
C ILE A 30 3.32 -23.65 33.87
N ALA A 31 2.20 -24.11 34.43
CA ALA A 31 0.91 -23.46 34.25
C ALA A 31 0.89 -22.01 34.77
N ALA A 32 1.56 -21.73 35.89
CA ALA A 32 1.70 -20.37 36.43
C ALA A 32 2.51 -19.47 35.48
N TRP A 33 3.61 -19.97 34.93
CA TRP A 33 4.44 -19.26 33.95
C TRP A 33 3.69 -19.01 32.63
N GLU A 34 3.00 -20.01 32.09
CA GLU A 34 2.15 -19.85 30.90
C GLU A 34 1.10 -18.76 31.09
N LYS A 35 0.39 -18.77 32.23
CA LYS A 35 -0.58 -17.70 32.57
C LYS A 35 0.09 -16.34 32.68
N ARG A 36 1.32 -16.26 33.18
CA ARG A 36 2.07 -15.00 33.26
C ARG A 36 2.46 -14.47 31.88
N ILE A 37 2.97 -15.35 31.01
CA ILE A 37 3.31 -15.02 29.62
C ILE A 37 2.07 -14.56 28.86
N ARG A 38 0.96 -15.29 28.98
CA ARG A 38 -0.32 -14.95 28.35
C ARG A 38 -0.85 -13.59 28.80
N ARG A 39 -0.83 -13.31 30.11
CA ARG A 39 -1.24 -11.98 30.63
C ARG A 39 -0.36 -10.86 30.08
N PHE A 40 0.94 -11.09 29.99
CA PHE A 40 1.87 -10.12 29.44
C PHE A 40 1.62 -9.88 27.94
N SER A 41 1.48 -10.94 27.14
CA SER A 41 1.22 -10.82 25.71
C SER A 41 -0.12 -10.15 25.41
N GLU A 42 -1.19 -10.50 26.14
CA GLU A 42 -2.50 -9.86 26.03
C GLU A 42 -2.46 -8.39 26.45
N ARG A 43 -1.72 -8.05 27.51
CA ARG A 43 -1.53 -6.64 27.91
C ARG A 43 -0.79 -5.85 26.84
N SER A 44 0.33 -6.37 26.34
CA SER A 44 1.13 -5.71 25.29
C SER A 44 0.33 -5.55 24.00
N ARG A 45 -0.43 -6.58 23.61
CA ARG A 45 -1.35 -6.51 22.46
C ARG A 45 -2.41 -5.42 22.66
N ARG A 46 -3.11 -5.40 23.79
CA ARG A 46 -4.12 -4.36 24.09
C ARG A 46 -3.52 -2.97 24.11
N PHE A 47 -2.34 -2.79 24.73
CA PHE A 47 -1.63 -1.51 24.72
C PHE A 47 -1.34 -1.02 23.30
N ASN A 48 -0.79 -1.89 22.46
CA ASN A 48 -0.49 -1.56 21.07
C ASN A 48 -1.77 -1.27 20.25
N GLN A 49 -2.82 -2.07 20.41
CA GLN A 49 -4.11 -1.86 19.75
C GLN A 49 -4.76 -0.54 20.18
N ASN A 50 -4.78 -0.22 21.48
CA ASN A 50 -5.35 1.02 21.98
C ASN A 50 -4.54 2.24 21.53
N ARG A 51 -3.21 2.15 21.54
CA ARG A 51 -2.35 3.20 21.01
C ARG A 51 -2.62 3.43 19.52
N LEU A 52 -2.73 2.35 18.75
CA LEU A 52 -3.05 2.42 17.32
C LEU A 52 -4.46 2.99 17.10
N PHE A 53 -5.44 2.63 17.92
CA PHE A 53 -6.79 3.20 17.88
C PHE A 53 -6.76 4.71 18.10
N GLN A 54 -6.00 5.21 19.08
CA GLN A 54 -5.92 6.64 19.34
C GLN A 54 -5.20 7.40 18.21
N SER A 55 -4.13 6.83 17.64
CA SER A 55 -3.34 7.52 16.60
C SER A 55 -3.90 7.37 15.18
N ASP A 56 -4.42 6.18 14.82
CA ASP A 56 -4.86 5.80 13.48
C ASP A 56 -5.89 4.66 13.55
N GLN A 57 -7.14 5.02 13.83
CA GLN A 57 -8.27 4.08 13.94
C GLN A 57 -8.41 3.21 12.69
N LYS A 58 -8.23 3.81 11.50
CA LYS A 58 -8.38 3.12 10.20
C LYS A 58 -7.39 1.96 10.09
N ARG A 59 -6.13 2.16 10.50
CA ARG A 59 -5.14 1.08 10.52
C ARG A 59 -5.50 -0.06 11.47
N LEU A 60 -6.04 0.24 12.66
CA LEU A 60 -6.46 -0.82 13.58
C LEU A 60 -7.59 -1.66 12.97
N TYR A 61 -8.66 -1.03 12.48
CA TYR A 61 -9.77 -1.76 11.87
C TYR A 61 -9.32 -2.58 10.68
N LYS A 62 -8.49 -2.01 9.80
CA LYS A 62 -7.89 -2.75 8.68
C LYS A 62 -7.11 -3.98 9.15
N SER A 63 -6.33 -3.88 10.23
CA SER A 63 -5.58 -5.03 10.78
C SER A 63 -6.47 -6.13 11.39
N LEU A 64 -7.66 -5.76 11.86
CA LEU A 64 -8.65 -6.70 12.41
C LEU A 64 -9.49 -7.35 11.30
N GLU A 65 -9.79 -6.59 10.24
CA GLU A 65 -10.54 -7.03 9.05
C GLU A 65 -9.69 -7.88 8.11
N GLN A 66 -8.36 -7.70 8.09
CA GLN A 66 -7.42 -8.49 7.30
C GLN A 66 -7.30 -9.94 7.83
N SER A 67 -8.39 -10.70 7.74
CA SER A 67 -8.31 -12.15 7.59
C SER A 67 -7.60 -12.45 6.26
N LYS A 68 -6.30 -12.74 6.33
CA LYS A 68 -5.51 -13.44 5.31
C LYS A 68 -5.85 -13.09 3.84
N VAL A 69 -5.87 -11.82 3.47
CA VAL A 69 -5.72 -11.43 2.04
C VAL A 69 -4.24 -11.48 1.69
N CYS A 70 -3.66 -12.66 1.85
CA CYS A 70 -2.37 -13.04 1.30
C CYS A 70 -2.66 -14.41 0.70
N GLY A 71 -3.01 -14.41 -0.59
CA GLY A 71 -3.19 -15.64 -1.34
C GLY A 71 -1.94 -16.48 -1.15
N ALA A 72 -2.07 -17.58 -0.42
CA ALA A 72 -1.03 -18.60 -0.28
C ALA A 72 -0.95 -19.48 -1.54
N GLY A 73 -1.71 -19.15 -2.60
CA GLY A 73 -1.63 -19.78 -3.91
C GLY A 73 -0.54 -19.16 -4.78
N GLN A 74 0.05 -19.97 -5.66
CA GLN A 74 0.87 -19.46 -6.75
C GLN A 74 0.00 -18.52 -7.61
N GLY A 75 0.45 -17.28 -7.82
CA GLY A 75 -0.19 -16.36 -8.76
C GLY A 75 0.00 -16.83 -10.21
N PRO A 76 -0.72 -16.24 -11.19
CA PRO A 76 -0.57 -16.53 -12.60
C PRO A 76 0.84 -16.20 -13.03
N ASP A 77 1.27 -16.88 -14.10
CA ASP A 77 2.53 -16.55 -14.72
C ASP A 77 2.52 -15.10 -15.21
N GLN A 78 3.68 -14.44 -15.11
CA GLN A 78 3.83 -13.05 -15.51
C GLN A 78 3.50 -12.88 -17.00
N ALA A 79 3.82 -13.87 -17.84
CA ALA A 79 3.53 -13.80 -19.27
C ALA A 79 2.03 -13.81 -19.54
N ASP A 80 1.26 -14.65 -18.84
CA ASP A 80 -0.19 -14.73 -18.97
C ASP A 80 -0.88 -13.42 -18.59
N ILE A 81 -0.40 -12.76 -17.52
CA ILE A 81 -0.93 -11.45 -17.12
C ILE A 81 -0.64 -10.39 -18.18
N ILE A 82 0.61 -10.35 -18.67
CA ILE A 82 1.01 -9.38 -19.69
C ILE A 82 0.22 -9.60 -20.98
N ALA A 83 0.06 -10.85 -21.42
CA ALA A 83 -0.68 -11.18 -22.63
C ALA A 83 -2.14 -10.71 -22.54
N PHE A 84 -2.81 -11.00 -21.42
CA PHE A 84 -4.18 -10.58 -21.18
C PHE A 84 -4.35 -9.05 -21.24
N TRP A 85 -3.57 -8.30 -20.47
CA TRP A 85 -3.70 -6.83 -20.41
C TRP A 85 -3.23 -6.15 -21.69
N ARG A 86 -2.23 -6.71 -22.38
CA ARG A 86 -1.78 -6.19 -23.68
C ARG A 86 -2.87 -6.31 -24.74
N GLY A 87 -3.57 -7.44 -24.80
CA GLY A 87 -4.71 -7.61 -25.72
C GLY A 87 -5.80 -6.56 -25.51
N LEU A 88 -6.09 -6.21 -24.24
CA LEU A 88 -7.11 -5.20 -23.92
C LEU A 88 -6.69 -3.76 -24.25
N TRP A 89 -5.41 -3.42 -24.15
CA TRP A 89 -4.95 -2.02 -24.18
C TRP A 89 -4.14 -1.62 -25.40
N SER A 90 -3.48 -2.58 -26.05
CA SER A 90 -2.57 -2.31 -27.17
C SER A 90 -3.18 -2.60 -28.53
N GLU A 91 -4.29 -3.34 -28.58
CA GLU A 91 -4.99 -3.62 -29.82
C GLU A 91 -5.91 -2.44 -30.18
N PRO A 92 -5.73 -1.80 -31.35
CA PRO A 92 -6.59 -0.71 -31.77
C PRO A 92 -7.99 -1.25 -32.09
N VAL A 93 -9.00 -0.74 -31.39
CA VAL A 93 -10.40 -1.05 -31.63
C VAL A 93 -11.02 0.09 -32.45
N ASN A 94 -11.65 -0.25 -33.57
CA ASN A 94 -12.42 0.74 -34.34
C ASN A 94 -13.75 0.99 -33.61
N HIS A 95 -13.95 2.22 -33.16
CA HIS A 95 -15.22 2.65 -32.57
C HIS A 95 -16.12 3.24 -33.65
N SER A 96 -17.37 2.78 -33.74
CA SER A 96 -18.37 3.38 -34.61
C SER A 96 -18.91 4.66 -33.97
N GLU A 97 -18.91 5.76 -34.73
CA GLU A 97 -19.45 7.02 -34.26
C GLU A 97 -20.99 6.95 -34.13
N GLY A 98 -21.51 7.23 -32.93
CA GLY A 98 -22.95 7.23 -32.67
C GLY A 98 -23.58 8.62 -32.83
N PRO A 99 -24.88 8.73 -33.17
CA PRO A 99 -25.58 10.01 -33.33
C PRO A 99 -25.52 10.93 -32.10
N TRP A 100 -25.32 10.36 -30.91
CA TRP A 100 -25.16 11.12 -29.67
C TRP A 100 -23.93 12.03 -29.66
N MET A 101 -22.89 11.75 -30.46
CA MET A 101 -21.71 12.62 -30.53
C MET A 101 -22.00 13.96 -31.19
N GLU A 102 -22.89 14.00 -32.20
CA GLU A 102 -23.36 15.25 -32.79
C GLU A 102 -24.15 16.09 -31.76
N VAL A 103 -24.92 15.42 -30.91
CA VAL A 103 -25.65 16.06 -29.81
C VAL A 103 -24.67 16.66 -28.78
N VAL A 104 -23.62 15.92 -28.41
CA VAL A 104 -22.59 16.43 -27.49
C VAL A 104 -21.79 17.57 -28.14
N ALA A 105 -21.43 17.47 -29.42
CA ALA A 105 -20.72 18.52 -30.15
C ALA A 105 -21.54 19.81 -30.27
N SER A 106 -22.84 19.71 -30.56
CA SER A 106 -23.74 20.86 -30.63
C SER A 106 -23.99 21.51 -29.27
N GLN A 107 -24.10 20.72 -28.19
CA GLN A 107 -24.13 21.25 -26.82
C GLN A 107 -22.82 21.97 -26.47
N GLY A 108 -21.69 21.39 -26.87
CA GLY A 108 -20.34 21.92 -26.64
C GLY A 108 -20.03 23.21 -27.42
N ALA A 109 -20.71 23.48 -28.54
CA ALA A 109 -20.50 24.68 -29.34
C ALA A 109 -20.81 25.99 -28.59
N SER A 110 -21.63 25.90 -27.53
CA SER A 110 -21.96 27.05 -26.67
C SER A 110 -20.91 27.31 -25.57
N VAL A 111 -19.95 26.40 -25.38
CA VAL A 111 -18.96 26.48 -24.30
C VAL A 111 -17.85 27.46 -24.69
N THR A 112 -17.63 28.47 -23.86
CA THR A 112 -16.55 29.42 -24.04
C THR A 112 -15.20 28.70 -23.94
N PRO A 113 -14.26 28.94 -24.88
CA PRO A 113 -12.91 28.40 -24.78
C PRO A 113 -12.26 28.78 -23.45
N MET A 114 -11.45 27.87 -22.92
CA MET A 114 -10.68 28.15 -21.70
C MET A 114 -9.68 29.28 -21.95
N ASP A 115 -9.58 30.21 -21.00
CA ASP A 115 -8.58 31.28 -21.06
C ASP A 115 -7.15 30.70 -21.08
N PRO A 116 -6.18 31.41 -21.70
CA PRO A 116 -4.79 30.98 -21.69
C PRO A 116 -4.27 30.77 -20.27
N ILE A 117 -3.80 29.56 -19.98
CA ILE A 117 -3.21 29.22 -18.69
C ILE A 117 -1.74 29.65 -18.69
N THR A 118 -1.34 30.41 -17.67
CA THR A 118 0.06 30.70 -17.38
C THR A 118 0.44 30.04 -16.06
N ILE A 119 1.36 29.08 -16.10
CA ILE A 119 1.84 28.36 -14.92
C ILE A 119 2.95 29.17 -14.24
N THR A 120 2.72 29.53 -12.98
CA THR A 120 3.67 30.28 -12.16
C THR A 120 4.37 29.38 -11.14
N PRO A 121 5.54 29.79 -10.59
CA PRO A 121 6.18 29.08 -9.49
C PRO A 121 5.27 28.93 -8.26
N GLN A 122 4.35 29.88 -8.03
CA GLN A 122 3.37 29.85 -6.95
C GLN A 122 2.36 28.72 -7.14
N ASP A 123 1.95 28.44 -8.38
CA ASP A 123 1.04 27.33 -8.70
C ASP A 123 1.70 25.98 -8.39
N VAL A 124 2.96 25.83 -8.80
CA VAL A 124 3.77 24.65 -8.47
C VAL A 124 3.91 24.50 -6.96
N ALA A 125 4.26 25.57 -6.24
CA ALA A 125 4.39 25.55 -4.78
C ALA A 125 3.07 25.16 -4.10
N ALA A 126 1.94 25.69 -4.58
CA ALA A 126 0.61 25.36 -4.07
C ALA A 126 0.25 23.89 -4.33
N ALA A 127 0.47 23.39 -5.56
CA ALA A 127 0.25 22.01 -5.95
C ALA A 127 1.08 21.03 -5.09
N VAL A 128 2.39 21.28 -4.98
CA VAL A 128 3.32 20.48 -4.17
C VAL A 128 2.92 20.49 -2.69
N ARG A 129 2.53 21.64 -2.14
CA ARG A 129 2.11 21.78 -0.74
C ARG A 129 0.86 20.95 -0.42
N ARG A 130 -0.15 20.95 -1.32
CA ARG A 130 -1.41 20.19 -1.15
C ARG A 130 -1.18 18.68 -1.20
N ALA A 131 -0.19 18.21 -1.95
CA ALA A 131 0.04 16.78 -2.15
C ALA A 131 0.53 16.06 -0.87
N PRO A 132 0.09 14.81 -0.60
CA PRO A 132 0.63 14.00 0.49
C PRO A 132 2.12 13.68 0.27
N ASN A 133 2.93 13.78 1.32
CA ASN A 133 4.40 13.60 1.26
C ASN A 133 4.81 12.27 0.61
N TRP A 134 4.16 11.18 0.99
CA TRP A 134 4.53 9.81 0.65
C TRP A 134 3.64 9.19 -0.42
N LYS A 135 3.05 10.02 -1.31
CA LYS A 135 2.35 9.50 -2.49
C LYS A 135 3.35 8.69 -3.33
N SER A 136 2.91 7.55 -3.88
CA SER A 136 3.78 6.63 -4.63
C SER A 136 4.55 7.38 -5.72
N PRO A 137 5.87 7.18 -5.85
CA PRO A 137 6.68 7.85 -6.84
C PRO A 137 6.54 7.16 -8.21
N GLY A 138 7.15 7.73 -9.25
CA GLY A 138 7.33 7.04 -10.51
C GLY A 138 8.63 6.22 -10.53
N LEU A 139 9.14 5.98 -11.74
CA LEU A 139 10.42 5.29 -11.99
C LEU A 139 11.63 5.97 -11.34
N ASP A 140 11.53 7.28 -11.12
CA ASP A 140 12.58 8.12 -10.52
C ASP A 140 12.67 8.02 -9.00
N GLY A 141 11.71 7.37 -8.33
CA GLY A 141 11.65 7.28 -6.87
C GLY A 141 11.37 8.63 -6.17
N LEU A 142 11.07 9.70 -6.90
CA LEU A 142 10.90 11.02 -6.34
C LEU A 142 9.54 11.16 -5.66
N HIS A 143 9.53 11.46 -4.36
CA HIS A 143 8.31 11.73 -3.60
C HIS A 143 8.01 13.23 -3.52
N HIS A 144 6.74 13.57 -3.26
CA HIS A 144 6.33 14.96 -3.01
C HIS A 144 7.01 15.53 -1.75
N TYR A 145 7.41 14.68 -0.80
CA TYR A 145 8.28 15.08 0.32
C TYR A 145 9.53 15.83 -0.16
N CYS A 146 10.23 15.29 -1.16
CA CYS A 146 11.43 15.90 -1.71
C CYS A 146 11.10 17.22 -2.43
N LEU A 147 10.04 17.25 -3.24
CA LEU A 147 9.62 18.49 -3.92
C LEU A 147 9.23 19.60 -2.94
N LYS A 148 8.69 19.28 -1.77
CA LYS A 148 8.42 20.28 -0.72
C LYS A 148 9.70 20.89 -0.14
N GLY A 149 10.76 20.10 -0.04
CA GLY A 149 12.08 20.58 0.40
C GLY A 149 12.85 21.32 -0.68
N PHE A 150 12.69 20.92 -1.95
CA PHE A 150 13.42 21.48 -3.09
C PHE A 150 12.72 22.69 -3.71
N ILE A 151 12.52 23.73 -2.90
CA ILE A 151 11.81 24.96 -3.32
C ILE A 151 12.46 25.64 -4.54
N VAL A 152 13.78 25.52 -4.69
CA VAL A 152 14.55 26.11 -5.80
C VAL A 152 14.12 25.50 -7.15
N CYS A 153 13.66 24.26 -7.16
CA CYS A 153 13.20 23.58 -8.37
C CYS A 153 11.82 24.07 -8.85
N HIS A 154 11.03 24.76 -8.02
CA HIS A 154 9.66 25.15 -8.38
C HIS A 154 9.62 26.12 -9.56
N ALA A 155 10.58 27.05 -9.62
CA ALA A 155 10.70 27.97 -10.74
C ALA A 155 11.05 27.26 -12.06
N VAL A 156 11.96 26.28 -11.99
CA VAL A 156 12.34 25.46 -13.15
C VAL A 156 11.18 24.59 -13.62
N LEU A 157 10.45 23.97 -12.68
CA LEU A 157 9.27 23.15 -12.98
C LEU A 157 8.17 23.98 -13.63
N ALA A 158 7.88 25.19 -13.12
CA ALA A 158 6.87 26.07 -13.71
C ALA A 158 7.21 26.42 -15.18
N ARG A 159 8.47 26.78 -15.45
CA ARG A 159 8.95 27.02 -16.83
C ARG A 159 8.77 25.79 -17.72
N GLN A 160 9.20 24.62 -17.26
CA GLN A 160 9.07 23.37 -18.03
C GLN A 160 7.61 22.97 -18.26
N PHE A 161 6.74 23.21 -17.29
CA PHE A 161 5.31 22.97 -17.40
C PHE A 161 4.66 23.89 -18.42
N GLN A 162 5.02 25.18 -18.41
CA GLN A 162 4.55 26.12 -19.42
C GLN A 162 5.05 25.73 -20.81
N GLU A 163 6.35 25.42 -20.95
CA GLU A 163 6.93 24.97 -22.22
C GLU A 163 6.21 23.72 -22.76
N ALA A 164 5.85 22.77 -21.90
CA ALA A 164 5.10 21.57 -22.30
C ALA A 164 3.68 21.90 -22.78
N LEU A 165 3.00 22.86 -22.16
CA LEU A 165 1.68 23.33 -22.61
C LEU A 165 1.78 24.05 -23.96
N ASP A 166 2.73 24.96 -24.11
CA ASP A 166 2.93 25.74 -25.33
C ASP A 166 3.29 24.86 -26.52
N GLN A 167 4.18 23.87 -26.30
CA GLN A 167 4.60 22.90 -27.31
C GLN A 167 3.60 21.77 -27.52
N LYS A 168 2.58 21.63 -26.66
CA LYS A 168 1.61 20.52 -26.63
C LYS A 168 2.30 19.15 -26.62
N SER A 169 3.43 19.07 -25.93
CA SER A 169 4.28 17.89 -25.90
C SER A 169 4.87 17.69 -24.52
N LEU A 170 4.89 16.44 -24.05
CA LEU A 170 5.43 16.06 -22.76
C LEU A 170 6.65 15.17 -22.94
N PRO A 171 7.70 15.33 -22.13
CA PRO A 171 8.82 14.39 -22.10
C PRO A 171 8.31 12.97 -21.81
N SER A 172 8.87 11.96 -22.49
CA SER A 172 8.50 10.55 -22.28
C SER A 172 8.63 10.13 -20.82
N LEU A 173 9.62 10.67 -20.11
CA LEU A 173 9.80 10.42 -18.68
C LEU A 173 8.56 10.78 -17.87
N PHE A 174 7.84 11.85 -18.20
CA PHE A 174 6.66 12.30 -17.44
C PHE A 174 5.48 11.35 -17.61
N THR A 175 5.36 10.73 -18.78
CA THR A 175 4.25 9.83 -19.14
C THR A 175 4.57 8.36 -18.91
N THR A 176 5.81 8.03 -18.54
CA THR A 176 6.21 6.65 -18.22
C THR A 176 6.01 6.37 -16.73
N GLY A 177 5.18 5.37 -16.41
CA GLY A 177 4.89 4.96 -15.03
C GLY A 177 5.23 3.50 -14.75
N ILE A 178 5.25 3.14 -13.46
CA ILE A 178 5.35 1.75 -13.01
C ILE A 178 3.95 1.20 -12.79
N THR A 179 3.59 0.10 -13.44
CA THR A 179 2.30 -0.56 -13.25
C THR A 179 2.42 -1.67 -12.20
N HIS A 180 1.67 -1.55 -11.12
CA HIS A 180 1.51 -2.60 -10.11
C HIS A 180 0.18 -3.32 -10.31
N LEU A 181 0.19 -4.64 -10.21
CA LEU A 181 -1.01 -5.46 -10.31
C LEU A 181 -1.53 -5.79 -8.92
N VAL A 182 -2.77 -5.40 -8.64
CA VAL A 182 -3.42 -5.62 -7.34
C VAL A 182 -4.60 -6.57 -7.51
N PRO A 183 -4.63 -7.73 -6.83
CA PRO A 183 -5.74 -8.67 -6.95
C PRO A 183 -7.06 -8.06 -6.43
N LYS A 184 -8.17 -8.35 -7.10
CA LYS A 184 -9.52 -7.91 -6.74
C LYS A 184 -10.08 -8.70 -5.56
N ASP A 185 -9.80 -9.99 -5.51
CA ASP A 185 -10.33 -10.94 -4.54
C ASP A 185 -9.23 -11.96 -4.14
N GLN A 186 -9.63 -13.05 -3.48
CA GLN A 186 -8.70 -14.10 -3.05
C GLN A 186 -8.33 -15.07 -4.18
N ASP A 187 -9.01 -15.01 -5.33
CA ASP A 187 -8.73 -15.87 -6.45
C ASP A 187 -7.58 -15.27 -7.26
N THR A 188 -6.38 -15.69 -6.88
CA THR A 188 -5.16 -15.10 -7.41
C THR A 188 -4.75 -15.68 -8.75
N THR A 189 -5.39 -16.71 -9.32
CA THR A 189 -4.91 -17.41 -10.52
C THR A 189 -5.36 -16.80 -11.86
N ASP A 190 -6.49 -16.08 -11.88
CA ASP A 190 -7.03 -15.46 -13.09
C ASP A 190 -6.41 -14.06 -13.36
N PRO A 191 -5.72 -13.84 -14.49
CA PRO A 191 -5.20 -12.53 -14.89
C PRO A 191 -6.23 -11.38 -14.90
N SER A 192 -7.50 -11.68 -15.23
CA SER A 192 -8.59 -10.69 -15.32
C SER A 192 -8.99 -10.13 -13.95
N LYS A 193 -8.64 -10.86 -12.88
CA LYS A 193 -8.92 -10.50 -11.49
C LYS A 193 -7.88 -9.57 -10.89
N TYR A 194 -6.87 -9.14 -11.65
CA TYR A 194 -5.96 -8.10 -11.22
C TYR A 194 -6.46 -6.72 -11.65
N ARG A 195 -6.13 -5.69 -10.88
CA ARG A 195 -6.29 -4.29 -11.27
C ARG A 195 -4.89 -3.74 -11.52
N PRO A 196 -4.56 -3.31 -12.76
CA PRO A 196 -3.34 -2.59 -13.01
C PRO A 196 -3.48 -1.16 -12.45
N ILE A 197 -2.53 -0.77 -11.61
CA ILE A 197 -2.44 0.57 -11.00
C ILE A 197 -1.10 1.17 -11.42
N THR A 198 -1.16 2.15 -12.31
CA THR A 198 0.03 2.84 -12.82
C THR A 198 0.43 4.00 -11.94
N CYS A 199 1.62 3.92 -11.35
CA CYS A 199 2.25 5.00 -10.60
C CYS A 199 3.09 5.87 -11.54
N LEU A 200 2.54 7.02 -11.91
CA LEU A 200 3.24 8.04 -12.71
C LEU A 200 4.26 8.84 -11.87
N PRO A 201 5.24 9.50 -12.49
CA PRO A 201 6.20 10.36 -11.79
C PRO A 201 5.52 11.47 -11.00
N THR A 202 6.13 11.86 -9.90
CA THR A 202 5.64 12.94 -9.03
C THR A 202 5.56 14.27 -9.77
N ILE A 203 6.47 14.50 -10.73
CA ILE A 203 6.48 15.71 -11.57
C ILE A 203 5.21 15.79 -12.42
N TYR A 204 4.84 14.71 -13.12
CA TYR A 204 3.60 14.66 -13.91
C TYR A 204 2.35 14.84 -13.04
N LYS A 205 2.31 14.17 -11.88
CA LYS A 205 1.22 14.33 -10.91
C LYS A 205 1.08 15.77 -10.41
N THR A 206 2.20 16.48 -10.30
CA THR A 206 2.22 17.90 -9.91
C THR A 206 1.64 18.76 -11.03
N LEU A 207 2.10 18.57 -12.28
CA LEU A 207 1.58 19.27 -13.45
C LEU A 207 0.06 19.14 -13.57
N THR A 208 -0.49 17.92 -13.50
CA THR A 208 -1.93 17.67 -13.64
C THR A 208 -2.77 18.15 -12.45
N SER A 209 -2.13 18.66 -11.39
CA SER A 209 -2.80 19.15 -10.18
C SER A 209 -2.77 20.67 -10.02
N ILE A 210 -2.08 21.34 -10.96
CA ILE A 210 -2.14 22.78 -11.20
C ILE A 210 -3.43 23.03 -11.96
#